data_AF-A0AAE1Q1J9-F1
#
_entry.id   AF-A0AAE1Q1J9-F1
#
_cell.length_a   1.000
_cell.length_b   1.000
_cell.length_c   1.000
_cell.angle_alpha   90.00
_cell.angle_beta   90.00
_cell.angle_gamma   90.00
#
_symmetry.space_group_name_H-M   'P 1'
#
loop_
_entity.id
_entity.type
_entity.pdbx_description
1 polymer ?
#
loop_
_entity_poly.entity_id
_entity_poly.type
_entity_poly.pdbx_seq_one_letter_code
_entity_poly.pdbx_strand_id
1 'polypeptide(L)'
;MVHQIFVLLAALSCCFCCGTLAIENKDQHLRDLPCPPAEDIQPCVCTVIDSSTYDIEMDCSSVTTNDELASIFSKDFPYNDFFSLVIDNNNHLTTIRPGDFGQKTFQQIHITSGSLQTVYNNAFSSSYDTLTEIDIENTNLDYFPFHELNLFPQLYHLHLENNHLLGSPVLTSSSLGYLYLNGNPIDGIILKTLPLLDSIYLRSTSITHLPPGTFTNLPNLDYMRLGYNGLQVLEAGTINLQTSFNNVDLYNNDLTSIAEGALVGLKGGYLDVRNNQLTELAEAVFRPLIDDGVDVYASGNPLDCGCEITWLVTSDTYMNLLDDDASCTSGQLVSELDPAMFDVIC
;
A
#
# COMPACT_ATOMS: atom_id res chain seq x y z
N MET A 1 34.16 -56.17 68.09
CA MET A 1 33.56 -56.22 66.75
C MET A 1 32.45 -55.19 66.68
N VAL A 2 32.67 -54.16 65.85
CA VAL A 2 31.73 -53.55 64.89
C VAL A 2 30.35 -53.04 65.38
N HIS A 3 30.23 -51.70 65.28
CA HIS A 3 29.07 -50.84 64.89
C HIS A 3 27.93 -50.64 65.89
N GLN A 4 27.75 -49.42 66.44
CA GLN A 4 27.13 -48.19 65.88
C GLN A 4 25.61 -48.28 65.69
N ILE A 5 24.89 -47.39 66.39
CA ILE A 5 23.98 -46.35 65.86
C ILE A 5 23.54 -45.47 67.05
N PHE A 6 23.76 -44.16 66.97
CA PHE A 6 23.19 -43.17 67.89
C PHE A 6 22.42 -42.10 67.11
N VAL A 7 21.35 -41.66 67.74
CA VAL A 7 20.27 -40.79 67.24
C VAL A 7 20.48 -39.35 67.76
N LEU A 8 20.32 -38.41 66.80
CA LEU A 8 19.85 -37.01 66.84
C LEU A 8 20.34 -35.94 67.85
N LEU A 9 20.53 -34.73 67.25
CA LEU A 9 20.27 -33.34 67.71
C LEU A 9 21.23 -32.76 68.78
N ALA A 10 21.73 -31.51 68.72
CA ALA A 10 21.52 -30.35 67.84
C ALA A 10 22.66 -29.31 68.05
N ALA A 11 22.83 -28.45 67.04
CA ALA A 11 23.33 -27.06 67.06
C ALA A 11 24.68 -26.70 67.70
N LEU A 12 25.59 -26.14 66.89
CA LEU A 12 26.01 -24.74 67.01
C LEU A 12 26.82 -24.29 65.78
N SER A 13 26.51 -23.08 65.30
CA SER A 13 27.20 -22.31 64.27
C SER A 13 28.60 -21.86 64.69
N CYS A 14 29.58 -21.86 63.77
CA CYS A 14 30.38 -20.67 63.45
C CYS A 14 31.47 -20.91 62.39
N CYS A 15 31.50 -19.95 61.44
CA CYS A 15 32.64 -19.36 60.74
C CYS A 15 33.58 -20.16 59.83
N PHE A 16 33.49 -19.79 58.54
CA PHE A 16 34.59 -19.35 57.65
C PHE A 16 35.92 -20.12 57.73
N CYS A 17 36.28 -20.85 56.65
CA CYS A 17 37.06 -20.22 55.57
C CYS A 17 37.28 -21.17 54.38
N CYS A 18 37.11 -20.59 53.19
CA CYS A 18 37.89 -20.77 51.97
C CYS A 18 37.95 -22.13 51.27
N GLY A 19 37.37 -22.13 50.07
CA GLY A 19 37.91 -22.85 48.91
C GLY A 19 36.96 -23.88 48.34
N THR A 20 36.31 -23.55 47.21
CA THR A 20 36.22 -24.42 46.03
C THR A 20 35.55 -23.69 44.86
N LEU A 21 36.34 -23.56 43.78
CA LEU A 21 35.96 -23.71 42.37
C LEU A 21 34.73 -22.93 41.88
N ALA A 22 35.00 -21.77 41.26
CA ALA A 22 34.11 -21.21 40.26
C ALA A 22 34.02 -22.20 39.08
N ILE A 23 32.85 -22.81 38.93
CA ILE A 23 32.43 -23.40 37.66
C ILE A 23 32.13 -22.19 36.78
N GLU A 24 33.01 -21.87 35.84
CA GLU A 24 32.71 -20.92 34.76
C GLU A 24 31.54 -21.51 33.95
N ASN A 25 30.39 -20.87 34.14
CA ASN A 25 29.13 -21.29 33.59
C ASN A 25 29.08 -20.84 32.12
N LYS A 26 29.47 -21.74 31.19
CA LYS A 26 29.34 -21.50 29.74
C LYS A 26 27.90 -21.21 29.29
N ASP A 27 26.91 -21.51 30.13
CA ASP A 27 25.48 -21.27 29.88
C ASP A 27 24.99 -19.86 30.19
N GLN A 28 25.87 -18.96 30.67
CA GLN A 28 25.46 -17.60 31.02
C GLN A 28 25.61 -16.61 29.87
N HIS A 29 26.31 -16.97 28.79
CA HIS A 29 26.44 -16.15 27.57
C HIS A 29 25.32 -16.34 26.54
N LEU A 30 24.50 -17.40 26.66
CA LEU A 30 23.32 -17.62 25.80
C LEU A 30 22.09 -16.78 26.22
N ARG A 31 22.25 -15.90 27.22
CA ARG A 31 21.16 -15.07 27.76
C ARG A 31 21.17 -13.61 27.29
N ASP A 32 22.13 -13.22 26.45
CA ASP A 32 22.42 -11.80 26.24
C ASP A 32 22.42 -11.30 24.79
N LEU A 33 21.98 -12.05 23.77
CA LEU A 33 21.79 -11.45 22.45
C LEU A 33 20.55 -11.93 21.69
N PRO A 34 19.64 -11.01 21.33
CA PRO A 34 18.51 -11.25 20.45
C PRO A 34 18.89 -11.21 18.97
N CYS A 35 20.18 -11.05 18.61
CA CYS A 35 20.67 -10.91 17.24
C CYS A 35 21.78 -11.94 16.92
N PRO A 36 21.96 -12.34 15.65
CA PRO A 36 23.09 -13.18 15.24
C PRO A 36 24.45 -12.49 15.49
N PRO A 37 25.57 -13.24 15.54
CA PRO A 37 26.90 -12.66 15.67
C PRO A 37 27.19 -11.64 14.56
N ALA A 38 27.60 -10.43 14.93
CA ALA A 38 27.81 -9.33 13.97
C ALA A 38 28.87 -9.63 12.90
N GLU A 39 29.83 -10.51 13.19
CA GLU A 39 30.84 -10.98 12.23
C GLU A 39 30.29 -11.90 11.16
N ASP A 40 29.19 -12.60 11.43
CA ASP A 40 28.56 -13.52 10.48
C ASP A 40 27.59 -12.81 9.54
N ILE A 41 27.05 -11.65 9.96
CA ILE A 41 26.03 -10.90 9.22
C ILE A 41 26.54 -9.61 8.58
N GLN A 42 27.80 -9.23 8.78
CA GLN A 42 28.38 -8.05 8.13
C GLN A 42 28.25 -8.14 6.59
N PRO A 43 27.88 -7.04 5.90
CA PRO A 43 27.71 -5.68 6.42
C PRO A 43 26.30 -5.35 6.96
N CYS A 44 25.40 -6.32 7.07
CA CYS A 44 24.09 -6.09 7.68
C CYS A 44 24.20 -5.82 9.18
N VAL A 45 23.25 -5.06 9.71
CA VAL A 45 23.11 -4.71 11.13
C VAL A 45 21.80 -5.27 11.64
N CYS A 46 21.84 -5.98 12.77
CA CYS A 46 20.65 -6.47 13.45
C CYS A 46 20.34 -5.58 14.66
N THR A 47 19.09 -5.12 14.76
CA THR A 47 18.62 -4.24 15.84
C THR A 47 17.31 -4.77 16.44
N VAL A 48 17.12 -4.57 17.75
CA VAL A 48 15.82 -4.76 18.38
C VAL A 48 15.11 -3.42 18.41
N ILE A 49 14.04 -3.29 17.64
CA ILE A 49 13.31 -2.04 17.48
C ILE A 49 12.23 -1.87 18.58
N ASP A 50 11.68 -2.97 19.08
CA ASP A 50 10.79 -2.98 20.24
C ASP A 50 11.14 -4.12 21.19
N SER A 51 11.64 -3.76 22.38
CA SER A 51 12.04 -4.72 23.42
C SER A 51 10.87 -5.44 24.12
N SER A 52 9.64 -4.96 23.95
CA SER A 52 8.43 -5.52 24.55
C SER A 52 7.80 -6.63 23.70
N THR A 53 7.83 -6.46 22.38
CA THR A 53 7.38 -7.43 21.37
C THR A 53 8.52 -8.30 20.83
N TYR A 54 9.78 -7.91 21.08
CA TYR A 54 10.98 -8.48 20.49
C TYR A 54 10.98 -8.39 18.96
N ASP A 55 10.55 -7.23 18.44
CA ASP A 55 10.62 -6.96 17.01
C ASP A 55 12.08 -6.71 16.62
N ILE A 56 12.58 -7.53 15.70
CA ILE A 56 13.98 -7.55 15.27
C ILE A 56 14.05 -7.16 13.80
N GLU A 57 14.88 -6.16 13.51
CA GLU A 57 15.12 -5.63 12.19
C GLU A 57 16.52 -6.03 11.69
N MET A 58 16.59 -6.41 10.42
CA MET A 58 17.83 -6.66 9.68
C MET A 58 18.02 -5.54 8.66
N ASP A 59 18.94 -4.62 8.91
CA ASP A 59 19.35 -3.59 7.95
C ASP A 59 20.50 -4.12 7.10
N CYS A 60 20.24 -4.37 5.82
CA CYS A 60 21.19 -4.84 4.82
C CYS A 60 21.52 -3.77 3.75
N SER A 61 21.28 -2.50 4.05
CA SER A 61 21.49 -1.36 3.14
C SER A 61 22.93 -1.25 2.65
N SER A 62 23.91 -1.75 3.41
CA SER A 62 25.34 -1.71 3.07
C SER A 62 25.84 -2.90 2.25
N VAL A 63 24.97 -3.84 1.87
CA VAL A 63 25.35 -4.99 1.03
C VAL A 63 25.75 -4.53 -0.37
N THR A 64 26.82 -5.10 -0.92
CA THR A 64 27.42 -4.67 -2.19
C THR A 64 27.16 -5.63 -3.35
N THR A 65 26.68 -6.84 -3.08
CA THR A 65 26.34 -7.81 -4.13
C THR A 65 25.18 -8.72 -3.70
N ASN A 66 24.43 -9.24 -4.68
CA ASN A 66 23.40 -10.25 -4.42
C ASN A 66 23.95 -11.51 -3.74
N ASP A 67 25.16 -11.94 -4.12
CA ASP A 67 25.76 -13.16 -3.57
C ASP A 67 26.19 -12.94 -2.11
N GLU A 68 26.58 -11.71 -1.73
CA GLU A 68 26.84 -11.33 -0.33
C GLU A 68 25.55 -11.40 0.51
N LEU A 69 24.43 -10.86 -0.01
CA LEU A 69 23.12 -10.96 0.64
C LEU A 69 22.75 -12.43 0.91
N ALA A 70 22.80 -13.27 -0.14
CA ALA A 70 22.49 -14.69 -0.05
C ALA A 70 23.43 -15.42 0.92
N SER A 71 24.73 -15.08 0.91
CA SER A 71 25.71 -15.65 1.83
C SER A 71 25.39 -15.34 3.29
N ILE A 72 24.96 -14.11 3.60
CA ILE A 72 24.58 -13.70 4.96
C ILE A 72 23.40 -14.52 5.46
N PHE A 73 22.33 -14.62 4.66
CA PHE A 73 21.12 -15.34 5.07
C PHE A 73 21.25 -16.87 4.96
N SER A 74 22.33 -17.37 4.38
CA SER A 74 22.70 -18.80 4.44
C SER A 74 23.30 -19.23 5.77
N LYS A 75 23.68 -18.27 6.64
CA LYS A 75 24.28 -18.56 7.95
C LYS A 75 23.27 -19.08 8.96
N ASP A 76 23.79 -19.77 9.96
CA ASP A 76 23.01 -20.23 11.10
C ASP A 76 22.69 -19.06 12.03
N PHE A 77 21.44 -18.60 11.96
CA PHE A 77 20.92 -17.61 12.91
C PHE A 77 20.27 -18.33 14.10
N PRO A 78 20.27 -17.74 15.29
CA PRO A 78 19.63 -18.33 16.47
C PRO A 78 18.10 -18.52 16.32
N TYR A 79 17.47 -17.79 15.40
CA TYR A 79 16.05 -17.90 15.03
C TYR A 79 15.90 -17.52 13.54
N ASN A 80 14.73 -17.82 12.96
CA ASN A 80 14.47 -17.56 11.54
C ASN A 80 13.47 -16.43 11.30
N ASP A 81 12.67 -16.07 12.30
CA ASP A 81 11.59 -15.11 12.13
C ASP A 81 12.05 -13.72 12.55
N PHE A 82 11.98 -12.78 11.62
CA PHE A 82 12.34 -11.39 11.83
C PHE A 82 11.11 -10.51 11.60
N PHE A 83 11.10 -9.37 12.26
CA PHE A 83 10.04 -8.40 12.05
C PHE A 83 10.23 -7.71 10.70
N SER A 84 11.41 -7.13 10.46
CA SER A 84 11.67 -6.28 9.30
C SER A 84 13.00 -6.59 8.62
N LEU A 85 13.03 -6.50 7.29
CA LEU A 85 14.23 -6.38 6.47
C LEU A 85 14.26 -4.98 5.86
N VAL A 86 15.37 -4.27 6.02
CA VAL A 86 15.58 -2.94 5.43
C VAL A 86 16.75 -2.97 4.45
N ILE A 87 16.53 -2.47 3.24
CA ILE A 87 17.55 -2.22 2.22
C ILE A 87 17.26 -0.83 1.63
N ASP A 88 17.73 0.22 2.31
CA ASP A 88 17.56 1.61 1.89
C ASP A 88 18.80 2.14 1.17
N ASN A 89 18.59 3.02 0.19
CA ASN A 89 19.64 3.71 -0.55
C ASN A 89 20.72 2.78 -1.14
N ASN A 90 20.33 1.54 -1.44
CA ASN A 90 21.24 0.54 -1.97
C ASN A 90 21.29 0.61 -3.49
N ASN A 91 22.46 1.00 -4.01
CA ASN A 91 22.67 1.15 -5.45
C ASN A 91 23.39 -0.05 -6.10
N HIS A 92 23.59 -1.13 -5.35
CA HIS A 92 24.35 -2.31 -5.78
C HIS A 92 23.45 -3.51 -6.08
N LEU A 93 22.40 -3.69 -5.29
CA LEU A 93 21.42 -4.76 -5.44
C LEU A 93 20.42 -4.39 -6.54
N THR A 94 20.56 -5.04 -7.69
CA THR A 94 19.67 -4.84 -8.84
C THR A 94 18.57 -5.89 -8.91
N THR A 95 18.70 -6.99 -8.16
CA THR A 95 17.70 -8.07 -8.15
C THR A 95 17.45 -8.57 -6.75
N ILE A 96 16.31 -9.24 -6.51
CA ILE A 96 16.12 -10.16 -5.38
C ILE A 96 15.75 -11.51 -5.97
N ARG A 97 16.51 -12.56 -5.63
CA ARG A 97 16.45 -13.88 -6.26
C ARG A 97 15.80 -14.90 -5.32
N PRO A 98 15.31 -16.02 -5.86
CA PRO A 98 14.80 -17.11 -5.03
C PRO A 98 15.91 -17.64 -4.14
N GLY A 99 15.66 -17.68 -2.83
CA GLY A 99 16.61 -18.20 -1.84
C GLY A 99 17.63 -17.18 -1.31
N ASP A 100 17.60 -15.91 -1.75
CA ASP A 100 18.49 -14.86 -1.21
C ASP A 100 18.30 -14.67 0.31
N PHE A 101 17.14 -15.03 0.87
CA PHE A 101 16.85 -14.98 2.30
C PHE A 101 16.91 -16.34 3.00
N GLY A 102 17.33 -17.40 2.29
CA GLY A 102 17.49 -18.74 2.86
C GLY A 102 16.22 -19.29 3.51
N GLN A 103 16.26 -19.48 4.84
CA GLN A 103 15.11 -19.91 5.65
C GLN A 103 14.55 -18.79 6.53
N LYS A 104 15.08 -17.57 6.40
CA LYS A 104 14.63 -16.44 7.22
C LYS A 104 13.32 -15.92 6.68
N THR A 105 12.43 -15.56 7.59
CA THR A 105 11.11 -15.04 7.31
C THR A 105 11.04 -13.61 7.83
N PHE A 106 10.22 -12.79 7.19
CA PHE A 106 10.03 -11.39 7.54
C PHE A 106 8.54 -11.08 7.57
N GLN A 107 8.11 -10.20 8.48
CA GLN A 107 6.76 -9.65 8.47
C GLN A 107 6.68 -8.42 7.57
N GLN A 108 7.75 -7.63 7.52
CA GLN A 108 7.88 -6.47 6.67
C GLN A 108 9.18 -6.53 5.86
N ILE A 109 9.11 -6.15 4.59
CA ILE A 109 10.28 -5.96 3.73
C ILE A 109 10.22 -4.56 3.17
N HIS A 110 11.25 -3.76 3.45
CA HIS A 110 11.40 -2.38 3.01
C HIS A 110 12.65 -2.26 2.13
N ILE A 111 12.48 -2.05 0.83
CA ILE A 111 13.58 -1.88 -0.13
C ILE A 111 13.37 -0.56 -0.87
N THR A 112 13.98 0.51 -0.38
CA THR A 112 13.65 1.88 -0.81
C THR A 112 14.86 2.66 -1.33
N SER A 113 14.60 3.69 -2.13
CA SER A 113 15.60 4.67 -2.60
C SER A 113 16.82 4.06 -3.33
N GLY A 114 16.66 2.91 -3.99
CA GLY A 114 17.77 2.10 -4.50
C GLY A 114 17.78 1.90 -6.01
N SER A 115 18.60 0.95 -6.47
CA SER A 115 18.70 0.58 -7.89
C SER A 115 18.07 -0.78 -8.23
N LEU A 116 17.21 -1.31 -7.36
CA LEU A 116 16.51 -2.58 -7.57
C LEU A 116 15.71 -2.52 -8.88
N GLN A 117 15.85 -3.56 -9.71
CA GLN A 117 15.16 -3.69 -11.01
C GLN A 117 14.17 -4.85 -10.98
N THR A 118 14.55 -6.00 -10.41
CA THR A 118 13.73 -7.20 -10.55
C THR A 118 13.57 -7.95 -9.22
N VAL A 119 12.34 -8.23 -8.84
CA VAL A 119 12.01 -9.26 -7.84
C VAL A 119 11.61 -10.52 -8.60
N TYR A 120 12.45 -11.57 -8.54
CA TYR A 120 12.16 -12.82 -9.24
C TYR A 120 11.02 -13.61 -8.56
N ASN A 121 10.39 -14.51 -9.32
CA ASN A 121 9.38 -15.43 -8.80
C ASN A 121 9.94 -16.25 -7.62
N ASN A 122 9.19 -16.42 -6.55
CA ASN A 122 9.59 -17.12 -5.32
C ASN A 122 10.74 -16.43 -4.53
N ALA A 123 11.09 -15.18 -4.85
CA ALA A 123 12.08 -14.40 -4.09
C ALA A 123 11.75 -14.35 -2.59
N PHE A 124 10.47 -14.19 -2.24
CA PHE A 124 9.97 -14.10 -0.86
C PHE A 124 9.31 -15.40 -0.37
N SER A 125 9.65 -16.55 -0.96
CA SER A 125 8.94 -17.81 -0.69
C SER A 125 9.06 -18.32 0.76
N SER A 126 10.14 -18.00 1.47
CA SER A 126 10.27 -18.31 2.91
C SER A 126 9.29 -17.50 3.76
N SER A 127 8.85 -16.34 3.28
CA SER A 127 8.00 -15.40 4.01
C SER A 127 6.55 -15.40 3.53
N TYR A 128 6.12 -16.39 2.73
CA TYR A 128 4.73 -16.47 2.26
C TYR A 128 3.74 -16.40 3.43
N ASP A 129 3.98 -17.17 4.49
CA ASP A 129 3.09 -17.25 5.64
C ASP A 129 3.24 -16.09 6.64
N THR A 130 4.25 -15.23 6.50
CA THR A 130 4.59 -14.20 7.53
C THR A 130 4.44 -12.77 7.06
N LEU A 131 4.62 -12.50 5.76
CA LEU A 131 4.60 -11.12 5.24
C LEU A 131 3.23 -10.48 5.40
N THR A 132 3.24 -9.32 6.05
CA THR A 132 2.10 -8.40 6.18
C THR A 132 2.27 -7.17 5.31
N GLU A 133 3.51 -6.80 4.98
CA GLU A 133 3.83 -5.60 4.21
C GLU A 133 5.06 -5.82 3.31
N ILE A 134 4.94 -5.38 2.06
CA ILE A 134 6.05 -5.26 1.13
C ILE A 134 6.09 -3.82 0.68
N ASP A 135 7.18 -3.14 0.95
CA ASP A 135 7.47 -1.80 0.48
C ASP A 135 8.72 -1.81 -0.40
N ILE A 136 8.52 -1.50 -1.68
CA ILE A 136 9.57 -1.33 -2.67
C ILE A 136 9.30 -0.05 -3.44
N GLU A 137 9.67 1.09 -2.87
CA GLU A 137 9.44 2.40 -3.46
C GLU A 137 10.72 3.11 -3.92
N ASN A 138 10.58 4.01 -4.90
CA ASN A 138 11.65 4.88 -5.37
C ASN A 138 12.89 4.08 -5.85
N THR A 139 12.67 2.97 -6.56
CA THR A 139 13.72 2.17 -7.18
C THR A 139 13.61 2.17 -8.71
N ASN A 140 14.22 1.20 -9.40
CA ASN A 140 14.11 1.03 -10.84
C ASN A 140 13.27 -0.21 -11.20
N LEU A 141 12.36 -0.64 -10.32
CA LEU A 141 11.68 -1.92 -10.42
C LEU A 141 10.88 -2.04 -11.72
N ASP A 142 11.28 -2.95 -12.61
CA ASP A 142 10.63 -3.23 -13.89
C ASP A 142 9.78 -4.51 -13.87
N TYR A 143 10.04 -5.41 -12.91
CA TYR A 143 9.31 -6.66 -12.75
C TYR A 143 9.07 -7.02 -11.28
N PHE A 144 7.79 -7.30 -10.98
CA PHE A 144 7.31 -7.84 -9.71
C PHE A 144 6.33 -9.01 -9.97
N PRO A 145 6.40 -10.12 -9.22
CA PRO A 145 5.60 -11.32 -9.50
C PRO A 145 4.17 -11.22 -8.93
N PHE A 146 3.34 -10.32 -9.47
CA PHE A 146 1.95 -10.09 -9.00
C PHE A 146 1.07 -11.35 -8.90
N HIS A 147 1.35 -12.39 -9.69
CA HIS A 147 0.63 -13.66 -9.66
C HIS A 147 0.84 -14.46 -8.37
N GLU A 148 1.89 -14.14 -7.59
CA GLU A 148 2.19 -14.77 -6.31
C GLU A 148 1.46 -14.12 -5.14
N LEU A 149 0.75 -12.99 -5.33
CA LEU A 149 0.07 -12.27 -4.24
C LEU A 149 -0.96 -13.12 -3.48
N ASN A 150 -1.52 -14.15 -4.13
CA ASN A 150 -2.45 -15.08 -3.48
C ASN A 150 -1.75 -16.17 -2.63
N LEU A 151 -0.42 -16.23 -2.67
CA LEU A 151 0.39 -17.11 -1.82
C LEU A 151 0.69 -16.48 -0.45
N PHE A 152 0.44 -15.18 -0.29
CA PHE A 152 0.65 -14.47 0.97
C PHE A 152 -0.69 -14.27 1.70
N PRO A 153 -1.10 -15.15 2.63
CA PRO A 153 -2.40 -15.05 3.29
C PRO A 153 -2.51 -13.88 4.28
N GLN A 154 -1.40 -13.22 4.64
CA GLN A 154 -1.36 -12.12 5.60
C GLN A 154 -0.96 -10.78 5.00
N LEU A 155 -0.58 -10.73 3.71
CA LEU A 155 -0.09 -9.50 3.07
C LEU A 155 -1.24 -8.52 2.92
N TYR A 156 -1.15 -7.40 3.64
CA TYR A 156 -2.19 -6.39 3.72
C TYR A 156 -1.81 -5.10 2.99
N HIS A 157 -0.52 -4.74 3.01
CA HIS A 157 0.02 -3.54 2.36
C HIS A 157 1.03 -3.92 1.27
N LEU A 158 0.86 -3.39 0.06
CA LEU A 158 1.82 -3.50 -1.04
C LEU A 158 2.14 -2.11 -1.60
N HIS A 159 3.34 -1.63 -1.31
CA HIS A 159 3.87 -0.37 -1.82
C HIS A 159 4.88 -0.65 -2.93
N LEU A 160 4.60 -0.14 -4.13
CA LEU A 160 5.44 -0.27 -5.32
C LEU A 160 5.60 1.08 -6.04
N GLU A 161 5.54 2.18 -5.28
CA GLU A 161 5.46 3.55 -5.81
C GLU A 161 6.77 4.02 -6.47
N ASN A 162 6.66 4.86 -7.48
CA ASN A 162 7.78 5.51 -8.18
C ASN A 162 8.83 4.50 -8.69
N ASN A 163 8.37 3.50 -9.44
CA ASN A 163 9.21 2.52 -10.11
C ASN A 163 8.99 2.56 -11.63
N HIS A 164 9.50 1.55 -12.34
CA HIS A 164 9.43 1.41 -13.79
C HIS A 164 8.53 0.24 -14.22
N LEU A 165 7.49 -0.08 -13.43
CA LEU A 165 6.57 -1.15 -13.76
C LEU A 165 5.78 -0.80 -15.03
N LEU A 166 5.76 -1.74 -15.98
CA LEU A 166 5.13 -1.57 -17.28
C LEU A 166 3.94 -2.52 -17.46
N GLY A 167 3.07 -2.17 -18.41
CA GLY A 167 1.95 -2.99 -18.84
C GLY A 167 0.78 -2.97 -17.86
N SER A 168 -0.01 -4.04 -17.89
CA SER A 168 -1.26 -4.15 -17.14
C SER A 168 -1.17 -5.29 -16.11
N PRO A 169 -0.74 -5.03 -14.86
CA PRO A 169 -0.59 -6.08 -13.85
C PRO A 169 -1.93 -6.77 -13.56
N VAL A 170 -1.87 -8.09 -13.38
CA VAL A 170 -3.02 -8.93 -13.04
C VAL A 170 -2.92 -9.34 -11.59
N LEU A 171 -3.89 -8.91 -10.77
CA LEU A 171 -3.85 -9.11 -9.33
C LEU A 171 -4.96 -10.05 -8.85
N THR A 172 -4.59 -10.94 -7.94
CA THR A 172 -5.47 -11.82 -7.17
C THR A 172 -4.84 -12.00 -5.81
N SER A 173 -5.57 -11.68 -4.75
CA SER A 173 -5.12 -11.85 -3.36
C SER A 173 -6.33 -11.97 -2.46
N SER A 174 -6.26 -12.87 -1.47
CA SER A 174 -7.30 -13.01 -0.44
C SER A 174 -7.15 -12.01 0.71
N SER A 175 -6.00 -11.35 0.84
CA SER A 175 -5.62 -10.58 2.03
C SER A 175 -5.37 -9.09 1.78
N LEU A 176 -5.00 -8.70 0.55
CA LEU A 176 -4.54 -7.35 0.26
C LEU A 176 -5.64 -6.31 0.53
N GLY A 177 -5.31 -5.32 1.37
CA GLY A 177 -6.18 -4.19 1.71
C GLY A 177 -5.77 -2.90 1.01
N TYR A 178 -4.47 -2.66 0.88
CA TYR A 178 -3.91 -1.44 0.31
C TYR A 178 -2.92 -1.73 -0.81
N LEU A 179 -3.13 -1.08 -1.96
CA LEU A 179 -2.26 -1.21 -3.14
C LEU A 179 -1.78 0.16 -3.61
N TYR A 180 -0.47 0.38 -3.55
CA TYR A 180 0.15 1.62 -3.98
C TYR A 180 1.04 1.40 -5.21
N LEU A 181 0.62 1.97 -6.34
CA LEU A 181 1.28 1.84 -7.65
C LEU A 181 1.58 3.21 -8.28
N ASN A 182 1.47 4.30 -7.52
CA ASN A 182 1.68 5.67 -8.00
C ASN A 182 3.01 5.81 -8.75
N GLY A 183 3.05 6.67 -9.77
CA GLY A 183 4.28 7.01 -10.46
C GLY A 183 4.93 5.89 -11.27
N ASN A 184 4.19 4.81 -11.57
CA ASN A 184 4.65 3.75 -12.47
C ASN A 184 4.11 3.93 -13.90
N PRO A 185 4.89 3.66 -14.95
CA PRO A 185 4.43 3.72 -16.34
C PRO A 185 3.56 2.50 -16.76
N ILE A 186 2.62 2.08 -15.92
CA ILE A 186 1.62 1.05 -16.28
C ILE A 186 0.61 1.61 -17.28
N ASP A 187 -0.10 0.79 -18.04
CA ASP A 187 -1.07 1.27 -19.05
C ASP A 187 -2.50 0.80 -18.78
N GLY A 188 -2.69 0.02 -17.73
CA GLY A 188 -3.95 -0.51 -17.27
C GLY A 188 -3.77 -1.35 -16.02
N ILE A 189 -4.85 -1.96 -15.54
CA ILE A 189 -4.83 -2.87 -14.40
C ILE A 189 -5.95 -3.90 -14.50
N ILE A 190 -5.67 -5.13 -14.08
CA ILE A 190 -6.65 -6.22 -14.10
C ILE A 190 -6.83 -6.76 -12.67
N LEU A 191 -7.92 -6.35 -12.02
CA LEU A 191 -8.26 -6.73 -10.66
C LEU A 191 -9.27 -7.89 -10.69
N LYS A 192 -8.85 -9.10 -10.33
CA LYS A 192 -9.73 -10.29 -10.43
C LYS A 192 -10.52 -10.57 -9.16
N THR A 193 -9.84 -10.86 -8.07
CA THR A 193 -10.45 -11.23 -6.79
C THR A 193 -9.60 -10.67 -5.68
N LEU A 194 -10.09 -9.60 -5.07
CA LEU A 194 -9.43 -8.84 -4.02
C LEU A 194 -10.50 -8.44 -2.99
N PRO A 195 -11.03 -9.40 -2.21
CA PRO A 195 -12.23 -9.20 -1.41
C PRO A 195 -12.01 -8.24 -0.24
N LEU A 196 -10.76 -8.02 0.17
CA LEU A 196 -10.41 -7.11 1.27
C LEU A 196 -9.84 -5.78 0.79
N LEU A 197 -9.69 -5.56 -0.52
CA LEU A 197 -9.09 -4.34 -1.04
C LEU A 197 -9.99 -3.15 -0.73
N ASP A 198 -9.44 -2.23 0.03
CA ASP A 198 -10.07 -1.01 0.54
C ASP A 198 -9.63 0.20 -0.28
N SER A 199 -8.34 0.26 -0.61
CA SER A 199 -7.73 1.44 -1.21
C SER A 199 -6.77 1.09 -2.35
N ILE A 200 -6.92 1.80 -3.47
CA ILE A 200 -6.04 1.68 -4.63
C ILE A 200 -5.49 3.05 -5.05
N TYR A 201 -4.17 3.11 -5.20
CA TYR A 201 -3.45 4.32 -5.59
C TYR A 201 -2.73 4.11 -6.92
N LEU A 202 -3.23 4.79 -7.95
CA LEU A 202 -2.83 4.73 -9.35
C LEU A 202 -2.61 6.14 -9.91
N ARG A 203 -2.18 7.09 -9.08
CA ARG A 203 -1.92 8.46 -9.53
C ARG A 203 -0.65 8.50 -10.37
N SER A 204 -0.67 9.27 -11.46
CA SER A 204 0.48 9.40 -12.37
C SER A 204 0.91 8.06 -12.96
N THR A 205 -0.05 7.22 -13.37
CA THR A 205 0.20 5.86 -13.86
C THR A 205 -0.03 5.65 -15.35
N SER A 206 0.10 6.66 -16.22
CA SER A 206 -0.09 6.57 -17.68
C SER A 206 -1.37 5.85 -18.18
N ILE A 207 -2.35 5.60 -17.31
CA ILE A 207 -3.59 4.93 -17.67
C ILE A 207 -4.41 5.88 -18.53
N THR A 208 -4.85 5.41 -19.69
CA THR A 208 -5.67 6.20 -20.62
C THR A 208 -7.09 5.67 -20.77
N HIS A 209 -7.32 4.41 -20.40
CA HIS A 209 -8.60 3.73 -20.53
C HIS A 209 -8.83 2.79 -19.35
N LEU A 210 -10.05 2.77 -18.81
CA LEU A 210 -10.50 1.82 -17.80
C LEU A 210 -11.70 1.05 -18.35
N PRO A 211 -11.52 -0.22 -18.76
CA PRO A 211 -12.59 -1.03 -19.29
C PRO A 211 -13.79 -1.12 -18.33
N PRO A 212 -15.02 -1.25 -18.85
CA PRO A 212 -16.19 -1.56 -18.03
C PRO A 212 -15.93 -2.79 -17.15
N GLY A 213 -16.24 -2.67 -15.87
CA GLY A 213 -16.07 -3.71 -14.89
C GLY A 213 -14.65 -3.88 -14.32
N THR A 214 -13.73 -2.95 -14.59
CA THR A 214 -12.37 -2.95 -14.00
C THR A 214 -12.40 -3.08 -12.47
N PHE A 215 -13.40 -2.48 -11.82
CA PHE A 215 -13.60 -2.51 -10.37
C PHE A 215 -14.76 -3.43 -9.92
N THR A 216 -15.24 -4.33 -10.80
CA THR A 216 -16.25 -5.34 -10.43
C THR A 216 -15.58 -6.47 -9.66
N ASN A 217 -16.09 -6.82 -8.47
CA ASN A 217 -15.54 -7.79 -7.49
C ASN A 217 -14.59 -7.21 -6.41
N LEU A 218 -14.77 -5.93 -6.08
CA LEU A 218 -14.03 -5.25 -5.00
C LEU A 218 -15.04 -4.75 -3.94
N PRO A 219 -15.61 -5.65 -3.11
CA PRO A 219 -16.77 -5.34 -2.28
C PRO A 219 -16.51 -4.34 -1.15
N ASN A 220 -15.23 -4.13 -0.80
CA ASN A 220 -14.80 -3.22 0.26
C ASN A 220 -14.05 -1.99 -0.29
N LEU A 221 -13.99 -1.79 -1.61
CA LEU A 221 -13.22 -0.70 -2.18
C LEU A 221 -13.90 0.65 -1.93
N ASP A 222 -13.27 1.47 -1.09
CA ASP A 222 -13.75 2.80 -0.72
C ASP A 222 -12.95 3.90 -1.41
N TYR A 223 -11.66 3.67 -1.64
CA TYR A 223 -10.74 4.74 -2.02
C TYR A 223 -10.02 4.45 -3.34
N MET A 224 -10.21 5.33 -4.33
CA MET A 224 -9.59 5.22 -5.65
C MET A 224 -8.87 6.53 -6.01
N ARG A 225 -7.55 6.47 -6.14
CA ARG A 225 -6.72 7.59 -6.62
C ARG A 225 -6.27 7.34 -8.05
N LEU A 226 -6.93 7.98 -9.01
CA LEU A 226 -6.67 7.87 -10.45
C LEU A 226 -6.27 9.21 -11.08
N GLY A 227 -5.92 10.21 -10.26
CA GLY A 227 -5.52 11.53 -10.75
C GLY A 227 -4.20 11.52 -11.55
N TYR A 228 -3.94 12.58 -12.30
CA TYR A 228 -2.72 12.76 -13.10
C TYR A 228 -2.48 11.62 -14.11
N ASN A 229 -3.55 11.04 -14.63
CA ASN A 229 -3.52 10.06 -15.72
C ASN A 229 -3.94 10.74 -17.04
N GLY A 230 -4.22 9.94 -18.08
CA GLY A 230 -4.68 10.42 -19.38
C GLY A 230 -6.07 9.90 -19.74
N LEU A 231 -6.95 9.71 -18.75
CA LEU A 231 -8.31 9.21 -18.98
C LEU A 231 -9.11 10.24 -19.78
N GLN A 232 -9.72 9.81 -20.89
CA GLN A 232 -10.49 10.71 -21.77
C GLN A 232 -12.00 10.54 -21.65
N VAL A 233 -12.45 9.31 -21.38
CA VAL A 233 -13.87 8.96 -21.26
C VAL A 233 -14.02 7.92 -20.15
N LEU A 234 -15.06 8.08 -19.32
CA LEU A 234 -15.53 7.01 -18.45
C LEU A 234 -16.79 6.37 -19.03
N GLU A 235 -16.68 5.10 -19.39
CA GLU A 235 -17.78 4.33 -19.96
C GLU A 235 -18.75 3.83 -18.88
N ALA A 236 -19.97 3.49 -19.29
CA ALA A 236 -20.96 2.92 -18.39
C ALA A 236 -20.42 1.62 -17.76
N GLY A 237 -20.54 1.49 -16.44
CA GLY A 237 -20.05 0.35 -15.67
C GLY A 237 -18.54 0.31 -15.43
N THR A 238 -17.78 1.37 -15.75
CA THR A 238 -16.34 1.44 -15.41
C THR A 238 -16.12 1.35 -13.90
N ILE A 239 -16.81 2.18 -13.12
CA ILE A 239 -16.78 2.16 -11.65
C ILE A 239 -18.11 1.61 -11.13
N ASN A 240 -18.01 0.57 -10.29
CA ASN A 240 -19.15 -0.09 -9.67
C ASN A 240 -18.78 -0.47 -8.23
N LEU A 241 -19.18 0.38 -7.28
CA LEU A 241 -18.85 0.25 -5.87
C LEU A 241 -20.04 -0.31 -5.09
N GLN A 242 -19.75 -0.95 -3.95
CA GLN A 242 -20.76 -1.64 -3.13
C GLN A 242 -20.90 -1.07 -1.73
N THR A 243 -20.03 -0.13 -1.36
CA THR A 243 -19.96 0.48 -0.03
C THR A 243 -20.71 1.81 0.00
N SER A 244 -20.68 2.50 1.14
CA SER A 244 -21.51 3.68 1.41
C SER A 244 -20.74 4.97 1.65
N PHE A 245 -19.41 4.94 1.57
CA PHE A 245 -18.56 6.12 1.71
C PHE A 245 -17.35 5.96 0.80
N ASN A 246 -17.35 6.67 -0.33
CA ASN A 246 -16.36 6.48 -1.37
C ASN A 246 -15.62 7.77 -1.73
N ASN A 247 -14.35 7.62 -2.06
CA ASN A 247 -13.48 8.73 -2.43
C ASN A 247 -12.85 8.41 -3.78
N VAL A 248 -13.37 9.05 -4.82
CA VAL A 248 -12.93 8.83 -6.20
C VAL A 248 -12.21 10.08 -6.68
N ASP A 249 -10.91 9.97 -6.89
CA ASP A 249 -10.07 11.04 -7.41
C ASP A 249 -9.71 10.78 -8.88
N LEU A 250 -10.26 11.61 -9.77
CA LEU A 250 -9.97 11.68 -11.20
C LEU A 250 -9.33 13.03 -11.56
N TYR A 251 -8.78 13.74 -10.58
CA TYR A 251 -8.17 15.06 -10.73
C TYR A 251 -7.11 15.06 -11.82
N ASN A 252 -7.11 16.09 -12.68
CA ASN A 252 -6.07 16.30 -13.67
C ASN A 252 -5.88 15.10 -14.61
N ASN A 253 -6.98 14.72 -15.26
CA ASN A 253 -7.04 13.81 -16.39
C ASN A 253 -7.46 14.61 -17.65
N ASP A 254 -7.77 13.92 -18.75
CA ASP A 254 -8.24 14.51 -19.99
C ASP A 254 -9.74 14.23 -20.23
N LEU A 255 -10.53 14.07 -19.16
CA LEU A 255 -11.92 13.61 -19.27
C LEU A 255 -12.76 14.62 -20.04
N THR A 256 -13.30 14.20 -21.18
CA THR A 256 -14.22 14.97 -22.02
C THR A 256 -15.67 14.60 -21.77
N SER A 257 -15.93 13.40 -21.27
CA SER A 257 -17.27 12.92 -20.94
C SER A 257 -17.25 11.80 -19.91
N ILE A 258 -18.32 11.72 -19.13
CA ILE A 258 -18.62 10.63 -18.20
C ILE A 258 -19.99 10.10 -18.61
N ALA A 259 -20.08 8.82 -18.97
CA ALA A 259 -21.33 8.22 -19.42
C ALA A 259 -22.32 8.04 -18.25
N GLU A 260 -23.61 8.09 -18.56
CA GLU A 260 -24.65 7.68 -17.63
C GLU A 260 -24.37 6.24 -17.14
N GLY A 261 -24.39 6.04 -15.82
CA GLY A 261 -24.05 4.76 -15.22
C GLY A 261 -22.55 4.41 -15.22
N ALA A 262 -21.64 5.36 -15.44
CA ALA A 262 -20.20 5.13 -15.30
C ALA A 262 -19.73 5.00 -13.83
N LEU A 263 -20.45 5.64 -12.90
CA LEU A 263 -20.11 5.78 -11.48
C LEU A 263 -21.18 5.12 -10.59
N VAL A 264 -21.46 3.83 -10.82
CA VAL A 264 -22.54 3.13 -10.10
C VAL A 264 -22.12 2.84 -8.66
N GLY A 265 -23.03 3.09 -7.72
CA GLY A 265 -22.84 2.75 -6.31
C GLY A 265 -21.91 3.68 -5.54
N LEU A 266 -21.39 4.74 -6.18
CA LEU A 266 -20.66 5.82 -5.53
C LEU A 266 -21.62 6.60 -4.61
N LYS A 267 -21.38 6.53 -3.29
CA LYS A 267 -22.22 7.16 -2.26
C LYS A 267 -21.38 7.80 -1.16
N GLY A 268 -21.86 8.92 -0.62
CA GLY A 268 -21.11 9.70 0.35
C GLY A 268 -19.73 10.14 -0.17
N GLY A 269 -18.87 10.61 0.74
CA GLY A 269 -17.49 10.96 0.40
C GLY A 269 -17.39 12.00 -0.71
N TYR A 270 -16.54 11.76 -1.71
CA TYR A 270 -16.34 12.73 -2.80
C TYR A 270 -16.01 12.11 -4.16
N LEU A 271 -16.30 12.90 -5.20
CA LEU A 271 -15.84 12.75 -6.57
C LEU A 271 -15.03 13.98 -6.98
N ASP A 272 -13.73 13.80 -7.25
CA ASP A 272 -12.88 14.88 -7.75
C ASP A 272 -12.65 14.73 -9.25
N VAL A 273 -13.30 15.57 -10.05
CA VAL A 273 -13.13 15.67 -11.51
C VAL A 273 -12.51 16.99 -11.92
N ARG A 274 -11.84 17.69 -10.99
CA ARG A 274 -11.21 18.98 -11.30
C ARG A 274 -10.10 18.84 -12.33
N ASN A 275 -9.83 19.94 -13.04
CA ASN A 275 -8.80 20.02 -14.07
C ASN A 275 -8.94 18.93 -15.14
N ASN A 276 -10.14 18.75 -15.66
CA ASN A 276 -10.43 17.90 -16.80
C ASN A 276 -10.90 18.74 -18.00
N GLN A 277 -11.48 18.11 -19.02
CA GLN A 277 -11.98 18.75 -20.23
C GLN A 277 -13.51 18.64 -20.36
N LEU A 278 -14.21 18.53 -19.23
CA LEU A 278 -15.67 18.44 -19.22
C LEU A 278 -16.28 19.77 -19.66
N THR A 279 -17.16 19.72 -20.66
CA THR A 279 -17.89 20.91 -21.12
C THR A 279 -19.24 21.06 -20.43
N GLU A 280 -19.72 20.04 -19.72
CA GLU A 280 -20.99 20.07 -19.00
C GLU A 280 -20.96 19.12 -17.81
N LEU A 281 -21.84 19.37 -16.84
CA LEU A 281 -22.16 18.45 -15.76
C LEU A 281 -23.54 17.85 -16.03
N ALA A 282 -23.59 16.77 -16.81
CA ALA A 282 -24.84 16.15 -17.24
C ALA A 282 -25.71 15.70 -16.04
N GLU A 283 -26.96 16.15 -16.01
CA GLU A 283 -27.88 15.89 -14.89
C GLU A 283 -28.00 14.39 -14.58
N ALA A 284 -28.15 13.55 -15.61
CA ALA A 284 -28.31 12.11 -15.48
C ALA A 284 -27.11 11.42 -14.81
N VAL A 285 -25.93 12.03 -14.84
CA VAL A 285 -24.70 11.51 -14.23
C VAL A 285 -24.54 12.02 -12.80
N PHE A 286 -24.62 13.34 -12.61
CA PHE A 286 -24.20 13.98 -11.36
C PHE A 286 -25.31 14.08 -10.33
N ARG A 287 -26.57 14.32 -10.75
CA ARG A 287 -27.69 14.48 -9.81
C ARG A 287 -27.86 13.26 -8.87
N PRO A 288 -27.84 12.00 -9.36
CA PRO A 288 -27.95 10.85 -8.47
C PRO A 288 -26.82 10.76 -7.44
N LEU A 289 -25.60 11.16 -7.81
CA LEU A 289 -24.44 11.15 -6.90
C LEU A 289 -24.61 12.18 -5.79
N ILE A 290 -25.03 13.39 -6.16
CA ILE A 290 -25.27 14.48 -5.21
C ILE A 290 -26.44 14.11 -4.28
N ASP A 291 -27.51 13.52 -4.81
CA ASP A 291 -28.65 13.01 -4.02
C ASP A 291 -28.21 11.89 -3.03
N ASP A 292 -27.21 11.07 -3.40
CA ASP A 292 -26.58 10.06 -2.55
C ASP A 292 -25.49 10.64 -1.60
N GLY A 293 -25.36 11.97 -1.52
CA GLY A 293 -24.49 12.68 -0.58
C GLY A 293 -23.02 12.74 -0.95
N VAL A 294 -22.70 12.62 -2.25
CA VAL A 294 -21.34 12.74 -2.77
C VAL A 294 -20.99 14.22 -2.99
N ASP A 295 -19.88 14.69 -2.40
CA ASP A 295 -19.33 16.01 -2.71
C ASP A 295 -18.65 15.99 -4.08
N VAL A 296 -18.99 16.90 -4.99
CA VAL A 296 -18.46 16.92 -6.36
C VAL A 296 -17.52 18.11 -6.55
N TYR A 297 -16.24 17.85 -6.78
CA TYR A 297 -15.27 18.88 -7.12
C TYR A 297 -15.05 18.92 -8.64
N ALA A 298 -15.42 20.03 -9.29
CA ALA A 298 -15.37 20.15 -10.77
C ALA A 298 -14.71 21.43 -11.32
N SER A 299 -14.06 22.22 -10.46
CA SER A 299 -13.28 23.39 -10.87
C SER A 299 -12.18 23.07 -11.91
N GLY A 300 -11.84 24.05 -12.74
CA GLY A 300 -10.83 23.88 -13.79
C GLY A 300 -11.29 23.08 -15.02
N ASN A 301 -12.59 22.89 -15.20
CA ASN A 301 -13.19 22.34 -16.43
C ASN A 301 -13.74 23.47 -17.32
N PRO A 302 -13.71 23.34 -18.66
CA PRO A 302 -14.26 24.33 -19.59
C PRO A 302 -15.79 24.24 -19.71
N LEU A 303 -16.52 24.46 -18.62
CA LEU A 303 -17.98 24.29 -18.55
C LEU A 303 -18.74 25.32 -19.42
N ASP A 304 -19.60 24.83 -20.32
CA ASP A 304 -20.55 25.64 -21.07
C ASP A 304 -21.81 25.87 -20.22
N CYS A 305 -21.89 27.05 -19.62
CA CYS A 305 -22.97 27.43 -18.71
C CYS A 305 -24.23 27.90 -19.45
N GLY A 306 -24.70 27.09 -20.40
CA GLY A 306 -25.98 27.24 -21.09
C GLY A 306 -27.12 26.51 -20.36
N CYS A 307 -28.16 26.12 -21.09
CA CYS A 307 -29.32 25.45 -20.52
C CYS A 307 -29.02 24.10 -19.87
N GLU A 308 -27.91 23.47 -20.22
CA GLU A 308 -27.50 22.14 -19.70
C GLU A 308 -27.19 22.14 -18.19
N ILE A 309 -26.89 23.30 -17.59
CA ILE A 309 -26.65 23.43 -16.14
C ILE A 309 -27.86 23.99 -15.37
N THR A 310 -29.03 24.14 -16.01
CA THR A 310 -30.23 24.71 -15.38
C THR A 310 -30.62 23.95 -14.11
N TRP A 311 -30.53 22.61 -14.15
CA TRP A 311 -30.85 21.74 -13.02
C TRP A 311 -29.97 22.02 -11.78
N LEU A 312 -28.74 22.46 -12.02
CA LEU A 312 -27.75 22.76 -11.00
C LEU A 312 -28.01 24.15 -10.41
N VAL A 313 -28.06 25.19 -11.25
CA VAL A 313 -28.17 26.59 -10.80
C VAL A 313 -29.52 26.95 -10.18
N THR A 314 -30.59 26.23 -10.52
CA THR A 314 -31.94 26.49 -9.97
C THR A 314 -32.19 25.80 -8.62
N SER A 315 -31.20 25.10 -8.08
CA SER A 315 -31.30 24.34 -6.82
C SER A 315 -30.14 24.67 -5.89
N ASP A 316 -30.41 25.43 -4.82
CA ASP A 316 -29.42 25.72 -3.77
C ASP A 316 -28.83 24.43 -3.18
N THR A 317 -29.61 23.35 -3.11
CA THR A 317 -29.12 22.05 -2.62
C THR A 317 -28.02 21.49 -3.50
N TYR A 318 -28.17 21.55 -4.83
CA TYR A 318 -27.19 21.01 -5.77
C TYR A 318 -25.97 21.93 -5.90
N MET A 319 -26.17 23.24 -5.84
CA MET A 319 -25.09 24.23 -5.85
C MET A 319 -24.13 24.10 -4.66
N ASN A 320 -24.65 23.86 -3.44
CA ASN A 320 -23.82 23.79 -2.22
C ASN A 320 -22.91 22.56 -2.15
N LEU A 321 -23.13 21.55 -3.00
CA LEU A 321 -22.35 20.30 -3.04
C LEU A 321 -21.31 20.30 -4.17
N LEU A 322 -21.23 21.40 -4.94
CA LEU A 322 -20.19 21.69 -5.91
C LEU A 322 -19.07 22.52 -5.26
N ASP A 323 -17.83 22.34 -5.71
CA ASP A 323 -16.71 23.24 -5.39
C ASP A 323 -17.02 24.72 -5.73
N ASP A 324 -16.75 25.63 -4.79
CA ASP A 324 -16.94 27.09 -4.91
C ASP A 324 -16.18 27.70 -6.10
N ASP A 325 -15.09 27.05 -6.55
CA ASP A 325 -14.23 27.53 -7.64
C ASP A 325 -14.65 27.04 -9.04
N ALA A 326 -15.79 26.36 -9.18
CA ALA A 326 -16.31 25.96 -10.48
C ALA A 326 -16.69 27.19 -11.34
N SER A 327 -16.17 27.27 -12.57
CA SER A 327 -16.37 28.40 -13.48
C SER A 327 -16.76 27.98 -14.88
N CYS A 328 -17.50 28.86 -15.54
CA CYS A 328 -17.89 28.75 -16.93
C CYS A 328 -16.72 29.08 -17.86
N THR A 329 -16.82 28.70 -19.14
CA THR A 329 -15.86 29.11 -20.20
C THR A 329 -15.70 30.63 -20.33
N SER A 330 -16.69 31.41 -19.90
CA SER A 330 -16.64 32.88 -19.81
C SER A 330 -15.74 33.40 -18.67
N GLY A 331 -15.35 32.54 -17.74
CA GLY A 331 -14.65 32.87 -16.49
C GLY A 331 -15.56 33.29 -15.33
N GLN A 332 -16.88 33.35 -15.54
CA GLN A 332 -17.84 33.59 -14.46
C GLN A 332 -17.95 32.34 -13.57
N LEU A 333 -18.03 32.52 -12.25
CA LEU A 333 -18.28 31.41 -11.33
C LEU A 333 -19.70 30.86 -11.52
N VAL A 334 -19.84 29.53 -11.46
CA VAL A 334 -21.16 28.88 -11.55
C VAL A 334 -22.07 29.34 -10.41
N SER A 335 -21.48 29.58 -9.22
CA SER A 335 -22.16 30.11 -8.02
C SER A 335 -22.65 31.55 -8.15
N GLU A 336 -22.19 32.31 -9.15
CA GLU A 336 -22.58 33.70 -9.41
C GLU A 336 -23.63 33.83 -10.53
N LEU A 337 -24.09 32.72 -11.10
CA LEU A 337 -25.11 32.72 -12.14
C LEU A 337 -26.48 33.05 -11.55
N ASP A 338 -27.23 33.96 -12.19
CA ASP A 338 -28.59 34.32 -11.77
C ASP A 338 -29.59 33.24 -12.19
N PRO A 339 -30.20 32.48 -11.26
CA PRO A 339 -31.13 31.40 -11.59
C PRO A 339 -32.35 31.88 -12.37
N ALA A 340 -32.80 33.11 -12.14
CA ALA A 340 -33.99 33.67 -12.80
C ALA A 340 -33.79 33.86 -14.32
N MET A 341 -32.54 33.97 -14.79
CA MET A 341 -32.27 34.02 -16.23
C MET A 341 -32.53 32.69 -16.91
N PHE A 342 -32.27 31.57 -16.24
CA PHE A 342 -32.45 30.23 -16.81
C PHE A 342 -33.94 29.88 -16.95
N ASP A 343 -34.78 30.33 -16.02
CA ASP A 343 -36.25 30.19 -16.11
C ASP A 343 -36.87 30.86 -17.36
N VAL A 344 -36.19 31.86 -17.92
CA VAL A 344 -36.67 32.63 -19.08
C VAL A 344 -36.12 32.06 -20.39
N ILE A 345 -34.94 31.44 -20.36
CA ILE A 345 -34.13 31.12 -21.54
C ILE A 345 -34.22 29.64 -21.95
N CYS A 346 -34.57 28.69 -21.06
CA CYS A 346 -34.30 27.24 -21.25
C CYS A 346 -35.52 26.29 -21.38
#